data_AF-A0A2T3M7L4-F1
#
_entry.id   AF-A0A2T3M7L4-F1
#
_cell.length_a   1.000
_cell.length_b   1.000
_cell.length_c   1.000
_cell.angle_alpha   90.00
_cell.angle_beta   90.00
_cell.angle_gamma   90.00
#
_symmetry.space_group_name_H-M   'P 1'
#
loop_
_entity.id
_entity.type
_entity.pdbx_description
1 polymer ?
#
loop_
_entity_poly.entity_id
_entity_poly.type
_entity_poly.pdbx_seq_one_letter_code
_entity_poly.pdbx_strand_id
1 'polypeptide(L)'
;MAVIIIKKSDFTQVRALLMGSPFEAIERPIAYGVQFKLPCGINCNVHYSDKNTEIMKITPQNEQLDLELFQLLEFNLSTFAC
;
A
#
# COMPACT_ATOMS: atom_id res chain seq x y z
N MET A 1 -8.78 -7.55 -6.97
CA MET A 1 -8.24 -6.29 -6.41
C MET A 1 -8.66 -6.19 -4.95
N ALA A 2 -7.78 -6.55 -4.03
CA ALA A 2 -8.04 -6.32 -2.62
C ALA A 2 -7.96 -4.82 -2.33
N VAL A 3 -8.89 -4.32 -1.53
CA VAL A 3 -8.81 -2.99 -0.94
C VAL A 3 -8.60 -3.20 0.54
N ILE A 4 -7.45 -2.78 1.04
CA ILE A 4 -7.08 -2.92 2.45
C ILE A 4 -7.34 -1.56 3.12
N ILE A 5 -8.16 -1.56 4.16
CA ILE A 5 -8.49 -0.36 4.92
C ILE A 5 -7.58 -0.33 6.14
N ILE A 6 -6.83 0.75 6.32
CA ILE A 6 -5.94 0.94 7.48
C ILE A 6 -6.36 2.20 8.24
N LYS A 7 -5.95 2.31 9.50
CA LYS A 7 -6.04 3.59 10.22
C LYS A 7 -4.96 4.54 9.74
N LYS A 8 -5.27 5.84 9.77
CA LYS A 8 -4.32 6.92 9.46
C LYS A 8 -3.11 6.92 10.40
N SER A 9 -3.27 6.46 11.65
CA SER A 9 -2.18 6.29 12.61
C SER A 9 -1.13 5.28 12.16
N ASP A 10 -1.54 4.28 11.37
CA ASP A 10 -0.68 3.17 10.96
C ASP A 10 0.08 3.49 9.67
N PHE A 11 -0.26 4.59 9.00
CA PHE A 11 0.34 4.99 7.73
C PHE A 11 1.86 5.13 7.80
N THR A 12 2.41 5.63 8.91
CA THR A 12 3.87 5.73 9.08
C THR A 12 4.54 4.35 9.08
N GLN A 13 3.91 3.34 9.69
CA GLN A 13 4.43 1.97 9.72
C GLN A 13 4.28 1.29 8.36
N VAL A 14 3.14 1.48 7.68
CA VAL A 14 2.92 0.99 6.32
C VAL A 14 3.92 1.60 5.34
N ARG A 15 4.20 2.90 5.46
CA ARG A 15 5.23 3.57 4.66
C ARG A 15 6.60 2.94 4.89
N ALA A 16 6.98 2.72 6.15
CA ALA A 16 8.26 2.10 6.49
C ALA A 16 8.37 0.67 5.94
N LEU A 17 7.29 -0.12 6.02
CA LEU A 17 7.20 -1.45 5.42
C LEU A 17 7.45 -1.38 3.90
N LEU A 18 6.70 -0.54 3.18
CA LEU A 18 6.76 -0.45 1.72
C LEU A 18 8.12 0.06 1.21
N MET A 19 8.75 0.97 1.94
CA MET A 19 10.07 1.51 1.58
C MET A 19 11.22 0.58 2.01
N GLY A 20 10.97 -0.38 2.89
CA GLY A 20 11.95 -1.35 3.37
C GLY A 20 12.05 -2.60 2.48
N SER A 21 13.07 -3.41 2.74
CA SER A 21 13.18 -4.75 2.13
C SER A 21 12.01 -5.64 2.61
N PRO A 22 11.38 -6.43 1.73
CA PRO A 22 11.77 -6.75 0.35
C PRO A 22 11.12 -5.86 -0.72
N PHE A 23 10.37 -4.82 -0.35
CA PHE A 23 9.53 -4.08 -1.29
C PHE A 23 10.26 -2.89 -1.94
N GLU A 24 11.14 -2.22 -1.20
CA GLU A 24 12.04 -1.15 -1.69
C GLU A 24 11.31 -0.12 -2.57
N ALA A 25 10.07 0.22 -2.21
CA ALA A 25 9.19 0.99 -3.06
C ALA A 25 9.61 2.47 -3.13
N ILE A 26 9.40 3.06 -4.30
CA ILE A 26 9.56 4.50 -4.52
C ILE A 26 8.22 5.19 -4.31
N GLU A 27 8.21 6.15 -3.40
CA GLU A 27 7.05 6.98 -3.10
C GLU A 27 6.83 8.07 -4.15
N ARG A 28 5.58 8.24 -4.60
CA ARG A 28 5.15 9.29 -5.53
C ARG A 28 3.83 9.88 -5.08
N PRO A 29 3.70 11.22 -4.99
CA PRO A 29 2.42 11.83 -4.68
C PRO A 29 1.42 11.62 -5.82
N ILE A 30 0.16 11.36 -5.48
CA ILE A 30 -0.96 11.28 -6.43
C ILE A 30 -2.13 12.13 -5.94
N ALA A 31 -3.14 12.34 -6.78
CA ALA A 31 -4.35 13.03 -6.35
C ALA A 31 -4.99 12.26 -5.17
N TYR A 32 -5.22 12.97 -4.06
CA TYR A 32 -5.85 12.42 -2.85
C TYR A 32 -5.09 11.23 -2.22
N GLY A 33 -3.77 11.17 -2.37
CA GLY A 33 -3.00 10.07 -1.80
C GLY A 33 -1.54 10.01 -2.19
N VAL A 34 -0.98 8.82 -2.04
CA VAL A 34 0.40 8.48 -2.36
C VAL A 34 0.44 7.12 -3.07
N GLN A 35 1.24 7.01 -4.11
CA GLN A 35 1.55 5.75 -4.77
C GLN A 35 2.95 5.27 -4.35
N PHE A 36 3.04 4.01 -3.93
CA PHE A 36 4.30 3.31 -3.73
C PHE A 36 4.51 2.37 -4.92
N LYS A 37 5.56 2.60 -5.70
CA LYS A 37 5.91 1.76 -6.84
C LYS A 37 7.10 0.87 -6.48
N LEU A 38 6.89 -0.44 -6.46
CA LEU A 38 7.92 -1.44 -6.21
C LEU A 38 8.84 -1.56 -7.45
N PRO A 39 10.11 -2.01 -7.28
CA PRO A 39 11.05 -2.21 -8.39
C PRO A 39 10.53 -3.16 -9.49
N CYS A 40 9.77 -4.19 -9.12
CA CYS A 40 9.13 -5.13 -10.05
C CYS A 40 7.96 -4.53 -10.86
N GLY A 41 7.51 -3.32 -10.52
CA GLY A 41 6.42 -2.62 -11.20
C GLY A 41 5.03 -2.78 -10.56
N ILE A 42 4.92 -3.52 -9.45
CA ILE A 42 3.73 -3.52 -8.60
C ILE A 42 3.49 -2.10 -8.06
N ASN A 43 2.24 -1.64 -8.13
CA ASN A 43 1.83 -0.35 -7.59
C ASN A 43 0.97 -0.57 -6.36
N CYS A 44 1.22 0.20 -5.30
CA CYS A 44 0.43 0.22 -4.09
C CYS A 44 -0.08 1.64 -3.86
N ASN A 45 -1.34 1.89 -4.20
CA ASN A 45 -1.94 3.22 -4.10
C ASN A 45 -2.62 3.37 -2.74
N VAL A 46 -2.25 4.39 -1.98
CA VAL A 46 -2.84 4.74 -0.69
C VAL A 46 -3.65 6.02 -0.87
N HIS A 47 -4.98 5.92 -0.75
CA HIS A 47 -5.88 7.06 -0.86
C HIS A 47 -6.43 7.46 0.50
N TYR A 48 -6.51 8.77 0.75
CA TYR A 48 -7.23 9.31 1.90
C TYR A 48 -8.73 9.12 1.69
N SER A 49 -9.46 8.78 2.74
CA SER A 49 -10.91 8.66 2.66
C SER A 49 -11.56 10.01 2.95
N ASP A 50 -12.25 10.57 1.94
CA ASP A 50 -12.99 11.85 2.09
C ASP A 50 -14.17 11.73 3.06
N LYS A 51 -14.68 10.51 3.28
CA LYS A 51 -15.83 10.24 4.16
C LYS A 51 -15.43 9.98 5.61
N ASN A 52 -14.20 9.54 5.84
CA ASN A 52 -13.68 9.24 7.17
C ASN A 52 -12.19 9.53 7.20
N THR A 53 -11.81 10.65 7.81
CA THR A 53 -10.44 11.15 7.86
C THR A 53 -9.49 10.29 8.71
N GLU A 54 -10.03 9.32 9.45
CA GLU A 54 -9.25 8.41 10.30
C GLU A 54 -8.78 7.15 9.56
N ILE A 55 -9.26 6.91 8.34
CA ILE A 55 -8.91 5.71 7.56
C ILE A 55 -8.25 6.07 6.23
N MET A 56 -7.44 5.14 5.72
CA MET A 56 -6.89 5.17 4.37
C MET A 56 -7.19 3.86 3.65
N LYS A 57 -7.27 3.92 2.33
CA LYS A 57 -7.51 2.77 1.47
C LYS A 57 -6.26 2.46 0.66
N ILE A 58 -5.74 1.26 0.85
CA ILE A 58 -4.61 0.74 0.11
C ILE A 58 -5.13 -0.17 -1.00
N THR A 59 -4.62 0.01 -2.21
CA THR A 59 -4.99 -0.79 -3.38
C THR A 59 -3.73 -1.25 -4.09
N PRO A 60 -3.26 -2.47 -3.82
CA PRO A 60 -2.23 -3.14 -4.61
C PRO A 60 -2.75 -3.44 -6.02
N GLN A 61 -1.88 -3.29 -7.01
CA GLN A 61 -2.16 -3.47 -8.44
C GLN A 61 -0.99 -4.16 -9.14
N ASN A 62 -1.25 -4.72 -10.32
CA ASN A 62 -0.28 -5.44 -11.15
C ASN A 62 0.23 -6.75 -10.54
N GLU A 63 -0.66 -7.52 -9.91
CA GLU A 63 -0.39 -8.86 -9.36
C GLU A 63 0.37 -9.79 -10.34
N GLN A 64 0.07 -9.69 -11.63
CA GLN A 64 0.67 -10.51 -12.67
C GLN A 64 2.18 -10.28 -12.90
N LEU A 65 2.77 -9.21 -12.34
CA LEU A 65 4.20 -8.93 -12.51
C LEU A 65 5.08 -9.77 -11.59
N ASP A 66 4.59 -10.07 -10.38
CA ASP A 66 5.27 -10.90 -9.40
C ASP A 66 4.25 -11.39 -8.36
N LEU A 67 3.71 -12.59 -8.56
CA LEU A 67 2.63 -13.13 -7.72
C LEU A 67 3.10 -13.37 -6.27
N GLU A 68 4.32 -13.86 -6.08
CA GLU A 68 4.85 -14.18 -4.75
C GLU A 68 5.06 -12.90 -3.94
N LEU A 69 5.69 -11.88 -4.54
CA LEU A 69 5.88 -10.60 -3.89
C LEU A 69 4.54 -9.87 -3.66
N PHE A 70 3.57 -10.02 -4.58
CA PHE A 70 2.23 -9.46 -4.41
C PHE A 70 1.48 -10.11 -3.24
N GLN A 71 1.51 -11.44 -3.13
CA GLN A 71 0.89 -12.15 -2.01
C GLN A 71 1.56 -11.80 -0.68
N LEU A 72 2.90 -11.68 -0.67
CA LEU A 72 3.64 -11.24 0.51
C LEU A 72 3.27 -9.81 0.90
N LEU A 73 3.12 -8.92 -0.08
CA LEU A 73 2.68 -7.54 0.11
C LEU A 73 1.28 -7.49 0.73
N GLU A 74 0.32 -8.20 0.14
CA GLU A 74 -1.06 -8.27 0.65
C GLU A 74 -1.09 -8.84 2.07
N PHE A 75 -0.34 -9.91 2.33
CA PHE A 75 -0.24 -10.51 3.66
C PHE A 75 0.29 -9.50 4.69
N ASN A 76 1.41 -8.83 4.43
CA ASN A 76 1.96 -7.85 5.37
C ASN A 76 1.02 -6.66 5.57
N LEU A 77 0.40 -6.15 4.51
CA LEU A 77 -0.56 -5.05 4.60
C LEU A 77 -1.83 -5.45 5.37
N SER A 78 -2.26 -6.71 5.28
CA SER A 78 -3.43 -7.22 6.00
C SER A 78 -3.28 -7.14 7.53
N THR A 79 -2.04 -7.11 8.04
CA THR A 79 -1.77 -6.96 9.48
C THR A 79 -2.18 -5.59 10.04
N PHE A 80 -2.36 -4.60 9.16
CA PHE A 80 -2.83 -3.25 9.51
C PHE A 80 -4.33 -3.04 9.21
N ALA A 81 -5.03 -4.08 8.75
CA ALA A 81 -6.43 -3.97 8.38
C ALA A 81 -7.32 -3.68 9.60
N CYS A 82 -8.29 -2.77 9.43
CA CYS A 82 -9.25 -2.39 10.47
C CYS A 82 -10.70 -2.35 9.98
#